data_AF-A0A353TCI2-F1
#
_entry.id   AF-A0A353TCI2-F1
#
_cell.length_a   1.000
_cell.length_b   1.000
_cell.length_c   1.000
_cell.angle_alpha   90.00
_cell.angle_beta   90.00
_cell.angle_gamma   90.00
#
_symmetry.space_group_name_H-M   'P 1'
#
loop_
_entity.id
_entity.type
_entity.pdbx_description
1 polymer ?
#
loop_
_entity_poly.entity_id
_entity_poly.type
_entity_poly.pdbx_seq_one_letter_code
_entity_poly.pdbx_strand_id
1 'polypeptide(L)'
;TMGAIARVNVHYVDLKDLLTKNSSLPVFGALLEGENIYEAKLPKNGFIVMGNEGKGISHDIQKLVTHKLFIPNYPANAQTSESLNVALAAAIVCSEFRRRV
;
A
#
# COMPACT_ATOMS: atom_id res chain seq x y z
N THR A 1 -5.79 -18.53 3.77
CA THR A 1 -4.57 -18.74 2.95
C THR A 1 -4.61 -20.15 2.38
N MET A 2 -4.85 -20.33 1.08
CA MET A 2 -4.86 -21.65 0.43
C MET A 2 -3.42 -22.17 0.23
N GLY A 3 -2.65 -22.33 1.31
CA GLY A 3 -1.25 -22.76 1.31
C GLY A 3 -0.21 -21.69 0.90
N ALA A 4 -0.64 -20.51 0.45
CA ALA A 4 0.28 -19.44 0.02
C ALA A 4 1.24 -18.95 1.12
N ILE A 5 0.85 -19.08 2.40
CA ILE A 5 1.69 -18.69 3.54
C ILE A 5 3.02 -19.45 3.59
N ALA A 6 3.06 -20.69 3.09
CA ALA A 6 4.28 -21.50 3.02
C ALA A 6 5.25 -21.05 1.91
N ARG A 7 4.84 -20.09 1.06
CA ARG A 7 5.62 -19.59 -0.08
C ARG A 7 5.94 -18.10 0.03
N VAL A 8 5.71 -17.50 1.19
CA VAL A 8 6.05 -16.10 1.46
C VAL A 8 6.90 -16.03 2.72
N ASN A 9 7.89 -15.14 2.71
CA ASN A 9 8.71 -14.88 3.89
C ASN A 9 7.94 -13.93 4.81
N VAL A 10 7.55 -14.43 5.98
CA VAL A 10 6.83 -13.65 6.98
C VAL A 10 7.80 -13.22 8.07
N HIS A 11 7.83 -11.93 8.35
CA HIS A 11 8.70 -11.35 9.37
C HIS A 11 7.87 -10.54 10.37
N TYR A 12 8.10 -10.78 11.66
CA TYR A 12 7.59 -9.93 12.73
C TYR A 12 8.69 -8.95 13.12
N VAL A 13 8.51 -7.68 12.80
CA VAL A 13 9.50 -6.62 13.02
C VAL A 13 8.81 -5.31 13.35
N ASP A 14 9.54 -4.40 13.99
CA ASP A 14 9.10 -3.01 14.10
C ASP A 14 9.16 -2.35 12.71
N LEU A 15 8.02 -1.88 12.23
CA LEU A 15 7.89 -1.31 10.89
C LEU A 15 8.65 0.03 10.77
N LYS A 16 8.66 0.85 11.82
CA LYS A 16 9.32 2.16 11.79
C LYS A 16 10.83 1.99 11.65
N ASP A 17 11.40 1.06 12.41
CA ASP A 17 12.81 0.71 12.35
C ASP A 17 13.19 0.11 10.99
N LEU A 18 12.36 -0.81 10.46
CA LEU A 18 12.59 -1.42 9.14
C LEU A 18 12.66 -0.35 8.04
N LEU A 19 11.67 0.55 8.00
CA LEU A 19 11.60 1.60 6.98
C LEU A 19 12.75 2.61 7.14
N THR A 20 13.07 3.01 8.37
CA THR A 20 14.14 3.98 8.64
C THR A 20 15.52 3.44 8.23
N LYS A 21 15.79 2.16 8.50
CA LYS A 21 17.05 1.50 8.09
C LYS A 21 17.18 1.34 6.58
N ASN A 22 16.07 1.37 5.85
CA ASN A 22 16.00 1.22 4.40
C ASN A 22 15.51 2.50 3.71
N SER A 23 15.89 3.67 4.23
CA SER A 23 15.41 4.99 3.75
C SER A 23 15.74 5.34 2.30
N SER A 24 16.60 4.56 1.64
CA SER A 24 16.90 4.69 0.21
C SER A 24 15.84 4.06 -0.70
N LEU A 25 14.98 3.18 -0.16
CA LEU A 25 13.91 2.55 -0.91
C LEU A 25 12.61 3.37 -0.81
N PRO A 26 11.82 3.46 -1.89
CA PRO A 26 10.55 4.15 -1.86
C PRO A 26 9.55 3.42 -0.97
N VAL A 27 8.75 4.18 -0.23
CA VAL A 27 7.70 3.70 0.66
C VAL A 27 6.35 4.17 0.12
N PHE A 28 5.58 3.23 -0.40
CA PHE A 28 4.25 3.46 -0.94
C PHE A 28 3.21 3.18 0.13
N GLY A 29 2.54 4.22 0.61
CA GLY A 29 1.39 4.08 1.50
C GLY A 29 0.09 4.01 0.71
N ALA A 30 -0.78 3.06 1.00
CA ALA A 30 -2.15 3.08 0.51
C ALA A 30 -3.01 3.98 1.42
N LEU A 31 -3.42 5.15 0.93
CA LEU A 31 -4.21 6.14 1.67
C LEU A 31 -5.44 6.57 0.85
N LEU A 32 -6.41 7.20 1.52
CA LEU A 32 -7.60 7.78 0.88
C LEU A 32 -7.31 9.07 0.09
N GLU A 33 -6.09 9.59 0.19
CA GLU A 33 -5.61 10.75 -0.54
C GLU A 33 -4.22 10.43 -1.09
N GLY A 34 -3.94 10.87 -2.32
CA GLY A 34 -2.65 10.63 -2.96
C GLY A 34 -2.75 10.63 -4.47
N GLU A 35 -1.70 10.12 -5.11
CA GLU A 35 -1.64 9.93 -6.55
C GLU A 35 -2.51 8.71 -6.94
N ASN A 36 -3.25 8.85 -8.03
CA ASN A 36 -4.01 7.74 -8.61
C ASN A 36 -3.05 6.59 -8.95
N ILE A 37 -3.25 5.42 -8.35
CA ILE A 37 -2.38 4.26 -8.52
C ILE A 37 -2.23 3.83 -9.99
N TYR A 38 -3.26 4.08 -10.82
CA TYR A 38 -3.24 3.73 -12.24
C TYR A 38 -2.37 4.68 -13.08
N GLU A 39 -2.00 5.84 -12.53
CA GLU A 39 -1.15 6.85 -13.18
C GLU A 39 0.24 6.94 -12.55
N ALA A 40 0.36 6.56 -11.27
CA ALA A 40 1.59 6.64 -10.48
C ALA A 40 2.75 5.84 -11.08
N LYS A 41 4.00 6.28 -10.87
CA LYS A 41 5.19 5.50 -11.26
C LYS A 41 5.48 4.42 -10.21
N LEU A 42 5.37 3.16 -10.60
CA LEU A 42 5.53 2.00 -9.71
C LEU A 42 6.82 1.22 -10.06
N PRO A 43 7.94 1.47 -9.37
CA PRO A 43 9.21 0.78 -9.61
C PRO A 43 9.17 -0.67 -9.09
N LYS A 44 10.16 -1.48 -9.51
CA LYS A 44 10.27 -2.90 -9.13
C LYS A 44 10.61 -3.13 -7.65
N ASN A 45 11.21 -2.13 -6.98
CA ASN A 45 11.71 -2.23 -5.61
C ASN A 45 11.07 -1.15 -4.74
N GLY A 46 10.67 -1.52 -3.52
CA GLY A 46 10.08 -0.61 -2.55
C GLY A 46 9.28 -1.34 -1.49
N PHE A 47 8.73 -0.57 -0.54
CA PHE A 47 7.80 -1.07 0.46
C PHE A 47 6.38 -0.65 0.10
N ILE A 48 5.42 -1.57 0.23
CA ILE A 48 3.99 -1.27 0.19
C ILE A 48 3.47 -1.34 1.63
N VAL A 49 2.92 -0.23 2.12
CA VAL A 49 2.39 -0.11 3.47
C VAL A 49 0.87 0.03 3.39
N MET A 50 0.19 -0.93 4.01
CA MET A 50 -1.26 -0.94 4.13
C MET A 50 -1.67 -0.42 5.51
N GLY A 51 -2.74 0.36 5.56
CA GLY A 51 -3.32 0.84 6.81
C GLY A 51 -4.13 -0.22 7.54
N ASN A 52 -4.37 0.01 8.83
CA ASN A 52 -5.39 -0.71 9.57
C ASN A 52 -6.80 -0.30 9.11
N GLU A 53 -7.76 -1.23 9.08
CA GLU A 53 -9.11 -1.01 8.52
C GLU A 53 -9.88 0.13 9.21
N GLY A 54 -9.67 0.37 10.50
CA GLY A 54 -10.36 1.45 11.22
C GLY A 54 -9.52 2.72 11.42
N LYS A 55 -8.20 2.59 11.48
CA LYS A 55 -7.28 3.69 11.88
C LYS A 55 -6.36 4.16 10.76
N GLY A 56 -6.36 3.48 9.61
CA GLY A 56 -5.43 3.74 8.51
C GLY A 56 -3.97 3.47 8.92
N ILE A 57 -3.05 4.14 8.23
CA ILE A 57 -1.62 4.12 8.55
C ILE A 57 -1.37 5.08 9.71
N SER A 58 -0.63 4.65 10.73
CA SER A 58 -0.31 5.51 11.89
C SER A 58 0.51 6.74 11.48
N HIS A 59 0.35 7.85 12.20
CA HIS A 59 0.99 9.13 11.88
C HIS A 59 2.52 9.03 11.76
N ASP A 60 3.15 8.24 12.63
CA ASP A 60 4.60 8.01 12.60
C ASP A 60 5.07 7.29 11.33
N ILE A 61 4.29 6.35 10.81
CA ILE A 61 4.61 5.65 9.57
C ILE A 61 4.26 6.51 8.36
N GLN A 62 3.20 7.32 8.40
CA GLN A 62 2.86 8.26 7.33
C GLN A 62 3.99 9.25 7.04
N LYS A 63 4.77 9.67 8.06
CA LYS A 63 5.95 10.53 7.88
C LYS A 63 7.08 9.87 7.07
N LEU A 64 7.11 8.54 7.03
CA LEU A 64 8.09 7.74 6.29
C LEU A 64 7.58 7.37 4.88
N VAL A 65 6.31 7.61 4.58
CA VAL A 65 5.73 7.34 3.26
C VAL A 65 6.26 8.37 2.26
N THR A 66 6.94 7.91 1.22
CA THR A 66 7.47 8.76 0.15
C THR A 66 6.45 8.95 -0.98
N HIS A 67 5.54 8.01 -1.16
CA HIS A 67 4.49 8.04 -2.18
C HIS A 67 3.15 7.62 -1.58
N LYS A 68 2.16 8.51 -1.66
CA LYS A 68 0.78 8.19 -1.29
C LYS A 68 0.06 7.67 -2.52
N LEU A 69 -0.38 6.42 -2.47
CA LEU A 69 -1.17 5.80 -3.53
C LEU A 69 -2.64 5.79 -3.13
N PHE A 70 -3.48 6.24 -4.05
CA PHE A 70 -4.93 6.23 -3.93
C PHE A 70 -5.53 5.31 -4.98
N ILE A 71 -6.45 4.44 -4.55
CA ILE A 71 -7.27 3.62 -5.45
C ILE A 71 -8.56 4.40 -5.70
N PRO A 72 -8.78 4.96 -6.90
CA PRO A 72 -9.97 5.75 -7.17
C PRO A 72 -11.23 4.88 -7.15
N ASN A 73 -12.31 5.46 -6.64
CA ASN A 73 -13.64 4.86 -6.69
C ASN A 73 -14.14 4.73 -8.13
N TYR A 74 -15.00 3.74 -8.36
CA TYR A 74 -15.67 3.52 -9.64
C TYR A 74 -17.19 3.39 -9.45
N PRO A 75 -18.02 4.13 -10.23
CA PRO A 75 -17.63 5.17 -11.17
C PRO A 75 -17.07 6.42 -10.46
N ALA A 76 -16.16 7.12 -11.14
CA ALA A 76 -15.59 8.35 -10.61
C ALA A 76 -16.69 9.41 -10.36
N ASN A 77 -16.56 10.17 -9.28
CA ASN A 77 -17.52 11.22 -8.87
C ASN A 77 -18.92 10.73 -8.46
N ALA A 78 -19.10 9.43 -8.22
CA ALA A 78 -20.31 8.90 -7.59
C ALA A 78 -20.09 8.70 -6.08
N GLN A 79 -21.16 8.92 -5.31
CA GLN A 79 -21.17 8.53 -3.91
C GLN A 79 -21.07 7.00 -3.84
N THR A 80 -19.94 6.54 -3.31
CA THR A 80 -19.53 5.14 -3.25
C THR A 80 -19.02 4.86 -1.84
N SER A 81 -18.57 3.63 -1.59
CA SER A 81 -18.00 3.29 -0.29
C SER A 81 -16.81 4.21 0.06
N GLU A 82 -16.68 4.54 1.34
CA GLU A 82 -15.59 5.38 1.84
C GLU A 82 -14.22 4.70 1.74
N SER A 83 -14.17 3.36 1.75
CA SER A 83 -12.92 2.60 1.63
C SER A 83 -13.13 1.15 1.19
N LEU A 84 -12.07 0.53 0.68
CA LEU A 84 -12.04 -0.90 0.39
C LEU A 84 -11.54 -1.68 1.62
N ASN A 85 -11.95 -2.94 1.73
CA ASN A 85 -11.30 -3.88 2.65
C ASN A 85 -9.78 -3.94 2.38
N VAL A 86 -8.97 -4.03 3.44
CA VAL A 86 -7.50 -3.99 3.34
C VAL A 86 -6.93 -5.06 2.43
N ALA A 87 -7.52 -6.27 2.40
CA ALA A 87 -7.08 -7.35 1.55
C ALA A 87 -7.38 -7.08 0.07
N LEU A 88 -8.53 -6.45 -0.24
CA LEU A 88 -8.87 -6.03 -1.61
C LEU A 88 -7.95 -4.89 -2.08
N ALA A 89 -7.72 -3.90 -1.23
CA ALA A 89 -6.79 -2.81 -1.54
C ALA A 89 -5.37 -3.36 -1.79
N ALA A 90 -4.89 -4.28 -0.95
CA ALA A 90 -3.60 -4.93 -1.13
C ALA A 90 -3.53 -5.73 -2.44
N ALA A 91 -4.61 -6.46 -2.80
CA ALA A 91 -4.67 -7.21 -4.04
C ALA A 91 -4.57 -6.28 -5.27
N ILE A 92 -5.30 -5.16 -5.28
CA ILE A 92 -5.25 -4.16 -6.37
C ILE A 92 -3.84 -3.57 -6.47
N VAL A 93 -3.26 -3.14 -5.35
CA VAL A 93 -1.91 -2.55 -5.35
C VAL A 93 -0.88 -3.55 -5.86
N CYS A 94 -0.85 -4.77 -5.32
CA CYS A 94 0.07 -5.81 -5.79
C CYS A 94 -0.11 -6.13 -7.27
N SER A 95 -1.35 -6.22 -7.75
CA SER A 95 -1.65 -6.46 -9.16
C SER A 95 -1.13 -5.34 -10.05
N GLU A 96 -1.31 -4.08 -9.63
CA GLU A 96 -0.92 -2.91 -10.42
C GLU A 96 0.60 -2.73 -10.47
N PHE A 97 1.32 -3.03 -9.37
CA PHE A 97 2.78 -3.16 -9.41
C PHE A 97 3.20 -4.27 -10.37
N ARG A 98 2.62 -5.48 -10.24
CA ARG A 98 2.99 -6.63 -11.08
C ARG A 98 2.74 -6.37 -12.57
N ARG A 99 1.69 -5.64 -12.94
CA ARG A 99 1.32 -5.32 -14.32
C ARG A 99 2.40 -4.55 -15.08
N ARG A 100 3.29 -3.85 -14.37
CA ARG A 100 4.30 -2.94 -14.95
C ARG A 100 5.73 -3.51 -14.95
N VAL A 101 5.90 -4.77 -14.51
CA VAL A 101 7.21 -5.45 -14.37
C VAL A 101 7.50 -6.35 -15.55
#